data_AF-A0A7S1FUC8-F1
#
_entry.id   AF-A0A7S1FUC8-F1
#
_cell.length_a   1.000
_cell.length_b   1.000
_cell.length_c   1.000
_cell.angle_alpha   90.00
_cell.angle_beta   90.00
_cell.angle_gamma   90.00
#
_symmetry.space_group_name_H-M   'P 1'
#
loop_
_entity.id
_entity.type
_entity.pdbx_description
1 polymer ?
#
loop_
_entity_poly.entity_id
_entity_poly.type
_entity_poly.pdbx_seq_one_letter_code
_entity_poly.pdbx_strand_id
1 'polypeptide(L)'
;REIPREVRVVLEADAFESLLRHFSERSDMVSNMAVMSVGGFCRNCLAKWLVVSAREVARDSAVLGVESTWVDTLNRLGYEEAAESVYGVQIGEWKKRYQKKATDEEMTVYKANSHLHAQHDASLLAKKTPIAVPPTAVAPSVPLSDVCCENVDEAVPSAPPSCPQAPSVAPALSPSFP
;
A
#
# COMPACT_ATOMS: atom_id res chain seq x y z
N ARG A 1 6.35 -0.78 -37.47
CA ARG A 1 6.02 0.65 -37.61
C ARG A 1 6.20 1.28 -36.25
N GLU A 2 6.90 2.41 -36.16
CA GLU A 2 7.14 3.10 -34.90
C GLU A 2 5.91 3.94 -34.52
N ILE A 3 5.42 3.80 -33.29
CA ILE A 3 4.30 4.57 -32.75
C ILE A 3 4.88 5.80 -32.05
N PRO A 4 4.41 7.04 -32.35
CA PRO A 4 4.86 8.25 -31.67
C PRO A 4 4.68 8.16 -30.15
N ARG A 5 5.57 8.79 -29.37
CA ARG A 5 5.56 8.70 -27.91
C ARG A 5 4.23 9.16 -27.32
N GLU A 6 3.66 10.24 -27.85
CA GLU A 6 2.41 10.84 -27.39
C GLU A 6 1.25 9.86 -27.59
N VAL A 7 1.21 9.20 -28.75
CA VAL A 7 0.21 8.17 -29.06
C VAL A 7 0.40 6.95 -28.15
N ARG A 8 1.65 6.54 -27.91
CA ARG A 8 1.96 5.41 -27.02
C ARG A 8 1.48 5.67 -25.58
N VAL A 9 1.70 6.87 -25.05
CA VAL A 9 1.22 7.26 -23.71
C VAL A 9 -0.31 7.18 -23.61
N VAL A 10 -1.04 7.61 -24.64
CA VAL A 10 -2.52 7.50 -24.67
C VAL A 10 -2.97 6.03 -24.66
N LEU A 11 -2.31 5.17 -25.45
CA LEU A 11 -2.63 3.74 -25.49
C LEU A 11 -2.31 3.04 -24.16
N GLU A 12 -1.19 3.39 -23.52
CA GLU A 12 -0.80 2.87 -22.21
C GLU A 12 -1.80 3.31 -21.12
N ALA A 13 -2.26 4.56 -21.16
CA ALA A 13 -3.29 5.07 -20.25
C ALA A 13 -4.64 4.36 -20.43
N ASP A 14 -5.12 4.21 -21.68
CA ASP A 14 -6.38 3.52 -21.97
C ASP A 14 -6.36 2.03 -21.58
N ALA A 15 -5.22 1.36 -21.79
CA ALA A 15 -5.01 -0.01 -21.35
C ALA A 15 -5.04 -0.13 -19.81
N PHE A 16 -4.42 0.83 -19.11
CA PHE A 16 -4.45 0.87 -17.64
C PHE A 16 -5.86 1.15 -17.11
N GLU A 17 -6.58 2.12 -17.67
CA GLU A 17 -7.98 2.39 -17.31
C GLU A 17 -8.88 1.18 -17.57
N SER A 18 -8.65 0.46 -18.66
CA SER A 18 -9.35 -0.79 -18.97
C SER A 18 -9.08 -1.89 -17.93
N LEU A 19 -7.84 -1.99 -17.44
CA LEU A 19 -7.49 -2.90 -16.34
C LEU A 19 -8.23 -2.50 -15.05
N LEU A 20 -8.23 -1.21 -14.70
CA LEU A 20 -8.91 -0.73 -13.49
C LEU A 20 -10.42 -1.00 -13.54
N ARG A 21 -11.06 -0.72 -14.69
CA ARG A 21 -12.46 -1.04 -14.93
C ARG A 21 -12.73 -2.54 -14.75
N HIS A 22 -11.91 -3.39 -15.35
CA HIS A 22 -12.04 -4.84 -15.20
C HIS A 22 -11.90 -5.29 -13.73
N PHE A 23 -10.96 -4.71 -12.98
CA PHE A 23 -10.78 -4.99 -11.56
C PHE A 23 -11.95 -4.51 -10.70
N SER A 24 -12.58 -3.39 -11.06
CA SER A 24 -13.75 -2.86 -10.37
C SER A 24 -14.97 -3.76 -10.60
N GLU A 25 -15.24 -4.14 -11.85
CA GLU A 25 -16.34 -5.04 -12.25
C GLU A 25 -16.26 -6.44 -11.63
N ARG A 26 -15.05 -6.89 -11.26
CA ARG A 26 -14.80 -8.23 -10.70
C ARG A 26 -14.48 -8.20 -9.21
N SER A 27 -14.85 -7.14 -8.50
CA SER A 27 -14.58 -6.96 -7.06
C SER A 27 -15.19 -8.05 -6.18
N ASP A 28 -16.31 -8.63 -6.60
CA ASP A 28 -17.04 -9.70 -5.91
C ASP A 28 -16.36 -11.07 -6.00
N MET A 29 -15.69 -11.35 -7.12
CA MET A 29 -15.05 -12.62 -7.43
C MET A 29 -13.54 -12.63 -7.19
N VAL A 30 -12.86 -11.51 -7.45
CA VAL A 30 -11.39 -11.43 -7.47
C VAL A 30 -10.89 -10.61 -6.29
N SER A 31 -10.51 -11.29 -5.21
CA SER A 31 -9.89 -10.68 -4.03
C SER A 31 -8.47 -10.19 -4.35
N ASN A 32 -7.96 -9.23 -3.57
CA ASN A 32 -6.56 -8.82 -3.71
C ASN A 32 -5.59 -9.96 -3.41
N MET A 33 -5.93 -10.85 -2.48
CA MET A 33 -5.10 -12.01 -2.14
C MET A 33 -4.96 -12.94 -3.34
N ALA A 34 -6.06 -13.24 -4.04
CA ALA A 34 -6.03 -14.08 -5.23
C ALA A 34 -5.10 -13.51 -6.32
N VAL A 35 -5.09 -12.19 -6.53
CA VAL A 35 -4.17 -11.56 -7.48
C VAL A 35 -2.73 -11.59 -6.97
N MET A 36 -2.50 -11.31 -5.68
CA MET A 36 -1.15 -11.39 -5.07
C MET A 36 -0.54 -12.78 -5.21
N SER A 37 -1.32 -13.85 -4.97
CA SER A 37 -0.85 -15.22 -5.02
C SER A 37 -0.34 -15.64 -6.39
N VAL A 38 -0.85 -15.02 -7.48
CA VAL A 38 -0.44 -15.37 -8.85
C VAL A 38 0.52 -14.35 -9.44
N GLY A 39 0.18 -13.06 -9.35
CA GLY A 39 0.89 -11.98 -10.03
C GLY A 39 1.89 -11.23 -9.16
N GLY A 40 1.93 -11.46 -7.85
CA GLY A 40 2.77 -10.69 -6.93
C GLY A 40 2.36 -9.23 -6.75
N PHE A 41 1.24 -8.80 -7.32
CA PHE A 41 0.67 -7.46 -7.12
C PHE A 41 -0.84 -7.53 -6.99
N CYS A 42 -1.47 -6.43 -6.53
CA CYS A 42 -2.91 -6.29 -6.47
C CYS A 42 -3.32 -4.82 -6.64
N ARG A 43 -4.61 -4.51 -6.43
CA ARG A 43 -5.17 -3.14 -6.50
C ARG A 43 -4.41 -2.15 -5.61
N ASN A 44 -4.02 -2.57 -4.40
CA ASN A 44 -3.24 -1.71 -3.50
C ASN A 44 -1.86 -1.34 -4.08
N CYS A 45 -1.23 -2.26 -4.81
CA CYS A 45 0.04 -1.98 -5.48
C CYS A 45 -0.14 -0.94 -6.59
N LEU A 46 -1.23 -1.02 -7.36
CA LEU A 46 -1.54 -0.01 -8.38
C LEU A 46 -1.71 1.39 -7.75
N ALA A 47 -2.43 1.47 -6.62
CA ALA A 47 -2.59 2.72 -5.89
C ALA A 47 -1.25 3.28 -5.38
N LYS A 48 -0.37 2.41 -4.85
CA LYS A 48 0.98 2.81 -4.42
C LYS A 48 1.84 3.29 -5.59
N TRP A 49 1.77 2.63 -6.75
CA TRP A 49 2.49 3.08 -7.94
C TRP A 49 2.01 4.44 -8.44
N LEU A 50 0.70 4.72 -8.41
CA LEU A 50 0.18 6.05 -8.74
C LEU A 50 0.77 7.14 -7.83
N VAL A 51 0.86 6.88 -6.51
CA VAL A 51 1.49 7.82 -5.58
C VAL A 51 2.97 8.02 -5.88
N VAL A 52 3.72 6.92 -6.07
CA VAL A 52 5.15 6.96 -6.41
C VAL A 52 5.37 7.74 -7.70
N SER A 53 4.64 7.44 -8.75
CA SER A 53 4.73 8.15 -10.04
C SER A 53 4.37 9.62 -9.90
N ALA A 54 3.38 9.99 -9.08
CA ALA A 54 3.08 11.40 -8.83
C ALA A 54 4.25 12.14 -8.16
N ARG A 55 4.98 11.49 -7.24
CA ARG A 55 6.18 12.08 -6.62
C ARG A 55 7.34 12.22 -7.59
N GLU A 56 7.54 11.24 -8.47
CA GLU A 56 8.56 11.29 -9.51
C GLU A 56 8.26 12.39 -10.53
N VAL A 57 7.02 12.46 -11.03
CA VAL A 57 6.58 13.51 -11.94
C VAL A 57 6.69 14.90 -11.30
N ALA A 58 6.37 15.03 -10.01
CA ALA A 58 6.57 16.29 -9.29
C ALA A 58 8.05 16.70 -9.22
N ARG A 59 8.95 15.74 -8.95
CA ARG A 59 10.40 15.95 -8.90
C ARG A 59 10.96 16.39 -10.25
N ASP A 60 10.50 15.76 -11.33
CA ASP A 60 11.02 15.98 -12.69
C ASP A 60 10.15 16.94 -13.52
N SER A 61 9.24 17.67 -12.87
CA SER A 61 8.24 18.55 -13.51
C SER A 61 8.83 19.53 -14.52
N ALA A 62 10.00 20.10 -14.23
CA ALA A 62 10.71 21.01 -15.14
C ALA A 62 11.17 20.33 -16.44
N VAL A 63 11.53 19.04 -16.39
CA VAL A 63 11.98 18.26 -17.56
C VAL A 63 10.79 17.74 -18.35
N LEU A 64 9.70 17.40 -17.66
CA LEU A 64 8.48 16.85 -18.25
C LEU A 64 7.51 17.92 -18.78
N GLY A 65 7.83 19.20 -18.61
CA GLY A 65 6.95 20.31 -19.02
C GLY A 65 5.66 20.41 -18.23
N VAL A 66 5.64 19.86 -17.00
CA VAL A 66 4.50 19.96 -16.10
C VAL A 66 4.50 21.36 -15.50
N GLU A 67 3.36 22.07 -15.55
CA GLU A 67 3.30 23.41 -14.97
C GLU A 67 3.59 23.34 -13.46
N SER A 68 4.34 24.33 -12.97
CA SER A 68 4.73 24.42 -11.56
C SER A 68 3.54 24.47 -10.60
N THR A 69 2.38 24.92 -11.09
CA THR A 69 1.09 24.93 -10.37
C THR A 69 0.60 23.54 -9.99
N TRP A 70 0.94 22.49 -10.77
CA TRP A 70 0.53 21.11 -10.51
C TRP A 70 1.45 20.36 -9.55
N VAL A 71 2.67 20.84 -9.32
CA VAL A 71 3.67 20.16 -8.48
C VAL A 71 3.17 19.93 -7.06
N ASP A 72 2.50 20.92 -6.50
CA ASP A 72 1.93 20.86 -5.15
C ASP A 72 0.74 19.89 -5.08
N THR A 73 -0.11 19.86 -6.11
CA THR A 73 -1.19 18.86 -6.27
C THR A 73 -0.62 17.44 -6.37
N LEU A 74 0.40 17.22 -7.18
CA LEU A 74 1.06 15.92 -7.34
C LEU A 74 1.76 15.46 -6.05
N ASN A 75 2.31 16.38 -5.25
CA ASN A 75 2.91 16.08 -3.95
C ASN A 75 1.88 15.81 -2.85
N ARG A 76 0.64 16.27 -3.01
CA ARG A 76 -0.46 15.99 -2.07
C ARG A 76 -1.17 14.68 -2.34
N LEU A 77 -1.15 14.18 -3.58
CA LEU A 77 -1.80 12.90 -3.92
C LEU A 77 -1.34 11.82 -2.93
N GLY A 78 -2.25 11.33 -2.11
CA GLY A 78 -2.04 10.31 -1.10
C GLY A 78 -2.55 8.96 -1.54
N TYR A 79 -2.30 7.96 -0.70
CA TYR A 79 -2.75 6.59 -0.95
C TYR A 79 -4.27 6.47 -1.07
N GLU A 80 -5.03 7.23 -0.27
CA GLU A 80 -6.48 7.11 -0.25
C GLU A 80 -7.12 7.60 -1.56
N GLU A 81 -6.71 8.78 -2.06
CA GLU A 81 -7.18 9.28 -3.36
C GLU A 81 -6.73 8.37 -4.51
N ALA A 82 -5.49 7.87 -4.46
CA ALA A 82 -4.98 6.91 -5.44
C ALA A 82 -5.70 5.55 -5.37
N ALA A 83 -6.15 5.13 -4.19
CA ALA A 83 -6.94 3.91 -4.04
C ALA A 83 -8.34 4.12 -4.61
N GLU A 84 -8.98 5.26 -4.36
CA GLU A 84 -10.30 5.55 -4.91
C GLU A 84 -10.34 5.46 -6.44
N SER A 85 -9.31 5.97 -7.13
CA SER A 85 -9.21 5.84 -8.59
C SER A 85 -9.04 4.38 -9.07
N VAL A 86 -8.36 3.53 -8.29
CA VAL A 86 -8.15 2.12 -8.61
C VAL A 86 -9.37 1.25 -8.29
N TYR A 87 -10.05 1.52 -7.18
CA TYR A 87 -11.21 0.74 -6.72
C TYR A 87 -12.51 1.20 -7.38
N GLY A 88 -12.57 2.44 -7.89
CA GLY A 88 -13.78 3.08 -8.43
C GLY A 88 -14.77 3.54 -7.35
N VAL A 89 -14.46 3.30 -6.08
CA VAL A 89 -15.19 3.74 -4.89
C VAL A 89 -14.19 3.98 -3.76
N GLN A 90 -14.60 4.68 -2.72
CA GLN A 90 -13.78 4.84 -1.51
C GLN A 90 -13.36 3.47 -0.95
N ILE A 91 -12.09 3.34 -0.58
CA ILE A 91 -11.52 2.05 -0.13
C ILE A 91 -12.27 1.46 1.06
N GLY A 92 -12.75 2.30 1.98
CA GLY A 92 -13.57 1.87 3.11
C GLY A 92 -14.89 1.22 2.67
N GLU A 93 -15.54 1.77 1.65
CA GLU A 93 -16.77 1.20 1.07
C GLU A 93 -16.50 -0.10 0.31
N TRP A 94 -15.40 -0.16 -0.44
CA TRP A 94 -14.99 -1.40 -1.11
C TRP A 94 -14.74 -2.51 -0.09
N LYS A 95 -14.01 -2.21 0.98
CA LYS A 95 -13.70 -3.18 2.04
C LYS A 95 -14.95 -3.75 2.68
N LYS A 96 -15.90 -2.89 3.06
CA LYS A 96 -17.19 -3.31 3.64
C LYS A 96 -17.99 -4.25 2.72
N ARG A 97 -17.93 -4.03 1.40
CA ARG A 97 -18.72 -4.78 0.42
C ARG A 97 -18.06 -6.07 -0.04
N TYR A 98 -16.73 -6.07 -0.18
CA TYR A 98 -16.02 -7.11 -0.94
C TYR A 98 -14.84 -7.74 -0.20
N GLN A 99 -14.29 -7.11 0.85
CA GLN A 99 -13.13 -7.68 1.53
C GLN A 99 -13.52 -8.95 2.28
N LYS A 100 -12.76 -10.01 2.02
CA LYS A 100 -12.88 -11.29 2.72
C LYS A 100 -11.56 -11.58 3.42
N LYS A 101 -11.65 -12.21 4.58
CA LYS A 101 -10.48 -12.73 5.28
C LYS A 101 -9.81 -13.80 4.41
N ALA A 102 -8.50 -13.72 4.28
CA ALA A 102 -7.73 -14.72 3.54
C ALA A 102 -7.78 -16.06 4.27
N THR A 103 -7.84 -17.16 3.51
CA THR A 103 -7.70 -18.51 4.09
C THR A 103 -6.26 -18.79 4.46
N ASP A 104 -6.03 -19.79 5.32
CA ASP A 104 -4.67 -20.19 5.71
C ASP A 104 -3.85 -20.70 4.51
N GLU A 105 -4.52 -21.30 3.54
CA GLU A 105 -3.93 -21.76 2.27
C GLU A 105 -3.48 -20.57 1.42
N GLU A 106 -4.35 -19.56 1.24
CA GLU A 106 -4.01 -18.33 0.52
C GLU A 106 -2.83 -17.61 1.18
N MET A 107 -2.83 -17.54 2.52
CA MET A 107 -1.75 -16.93 3.28
C MET A 107 -0.41 -17.69 3.13
N THR A 108 -0.48 -19.03 3.03
CA THR A 108 0.71 -19.86 2.79
C THR A 108 1.31 -19.57 1.43
N VAL A 109 0.48 -19.51 0.38
CA VAL A 109 0.92 -19.17 -0.98
C VAL A 109 1.48 -17.75 -1.04
N TYR A 110 0.80 -16.78 -0.41
CA TYR A 110 1.29 -15.40 -0.30
C TYR A 110 2.70 -15.33 0.31
N LYS A 111 2.94 -16.05 1.42
CA LYS A 111 4.27 -16.07 2.06
C LYS A 111 5.32 -16.74 1.17
N ALA A 112 4.98 -17.86 0.54
CA ALA A 112 5.87 -18.56 -0.39
C ALA A 112 6.27 -17.67 -1.58
N ASN A 113 5.33 -16.87 -2.07
CA ASN A 113 5.52 -15.96 -3.21
C ASN A 113 6.01 -14.57 -2.83
N SER A 114 6.48 -14.38 -1.59
CA SER A 114 6.99 -13.09 -1.10
C SER A 114 8.09 -12.47 -1.97
N HIS A 115 8.91 -13.29 -2.61
CA HIS A 115 9.95 -12.86 -3.55
C HIS A 115 9.41 -12.26 -4.87
N LEU A 116 8.15 -12.51 -5.21
CA LEU A 116 7.47 -11.96 -6.39
C LEU A 116 6.71 -10.66 -6.07
N HIS A 117 6.62 -10.27 -4.79
CA HIS A 117 5.82 -9.14 -4.40
C HIS A 117 6.33 -7.83 -5.01
N ALA A 118 5.40 -7.08 -5.59
CA ALA A 118 5.63 -5.78 -6.19
C ALA A 118 6.31 -4.85 -5.20
N GLN A 119 7.45 -4.30 -5.62
CA GLN A 119 8.18 -3.32 -4.84
C GLN A 119 7.61 -1.92 -5.07
N HIS A 120 7.69 -1.11 -4.01
CA HIS A 120 7.28 0.28 -4.03
C HIS A 120 8.21 1.07 -3.11
N ASP A 121 8.69 2.23 -3.57
CA ASP A 121 9.60 3.06 -2.80
C ASP A 121 8.85 3.67 -1.59
N ALA A 122 9.13 3.12 -0.40
CA ALA A 122 8.51 3.56 0.85
C ALA A 122 8.83 5.04 1.17
N SER A 123 9.97 5.56 0.71
CA SER A 123 10.35 6.97 0.92
C SER A 123 9.43 7.93 0.16
N LEU A 124 8.84 7.48 -0.95
CA LEU A 124 7.90 8.25 -1.77
C LEU A 124 6.44 8.10 -1.31
N LEU A 125 6.12 7.03 -0.56
CA LEU A 125 4.78 6.79 -0.03
C LEU A 125 4.47 7.54 1.26
N ALA A 126 5.48 8.04 1.98
CA ALA A 126 5.27 8.81 3.20
C ALA A 126 4.44 10.08 2.89
N LYS A 127 3.37 10.30 3.66
CA LYS A 127 2.62 11.57 3.61
C LYS A 127 3.58 12.70 3.97
N LYS A 128 3.95 13.54 3.00
CA LYS A 128 4.60 14.83 3.31
C LYS A 128 3.54 15.67 4.02
N THR A 129 3.69 15.86 5.32
CA THR A 129 2.78 16.67 6.12
C THR A 129 2.68 18.05 5.47
N PRO A 130 1.47 18.53 5.12
CA PRO A 130 1.29 19.91 4.72
C PRO A 130 1.68 20.81 5.90
N ILE A 131 2.23 21.99 5.61
CA ILE A 131 2.36 23.06 6.60
C ILE A 131 0.96 23.27 7.22
N ALA A 132 0.90 23.17 8.55
CA ALA A 132 -0.33 23.06 9.32
C ALA A 132 -1.31 24.21 9.00
N VAL A 133 -2.50 23.85 8.52
CA VAL A 133 -3.72 24.67 8.66
C VAL A 133 -4.53 24.01 9.79
N PRO A 134 -5.05 24.79 10.78
CA PRO A 134 -5.68 24.23 11.98
C PRO A 134 -6.94 23.41 11.66
N PRO A 135 -7.26 22.41 12.51
CA PRO A 135 -8.13 21.31 12.11
C PRO A 135 -9.61 21.71 12.12
N THR A 136 -10.30 21.44 11.01
CA THR A 136 -11.74 21.18 11.02
C THR A 136 -11.95 19.67 10.89
N ALA A 137 -12.68 19.11 11.87
CA ALA A 137 -13.13 17.73 12.06
C ALA A 137 -12.60 16.67 11.07
N VAL A 138 -11.59 15.90 11.49
CA VAL A 138 -11.06 14.74 10.78
C VAL A 138 -11.83 13.49 11.21
N ALA A 139 -12.47 12.82 10.24
CA ALA A 139 -13.04 11.48 10.39
C ALA A 139 -11.94 10.46 10.75
N PRO A 140 -12.26 9.36 11.48
CA PRO A 140 -11.24 8.48 12.03
C PRO A 140 -10.38 7.86 10.92
N SER A 141 -9.08 8.15 11.00
CA SER A 141 -8.05 7.59 10.13
C SER A 141 -7.89 6.09 10.40
N VAL A 142 -8.39 5.29 9.47
CA VAL A 142 -8.22 3.84 9.47
C VAL A 142 -6.74 3.50 9.22
N PRO A 143 -6.08 2.70 10.08
CA PRO A 143 -4.72 2.27 9.84
C PRO A 143 -4.68 1.38 8.59
N LEU A 144 -3.78 1.72 7.68
CA LEU A 144 -3.46 0.91 6.51
C LEU A 144 -2.60 -0.26 6.99
N SER A 145 -3.22 -1.42 7.25
CA SER A 145 -2.48 -2.68 7.41
C SER A 145 -1.61 -2.92 6.17
N ASP A 146 -0.35 -3.30 6.41
CA ASP A 146 0.61 -3.72 5.38
C ASP A 146 0.16 -4.99 4.63
N VAL A 147 -0.84 -5.68 5.17
CA VAL A 147 -1.47 -6.86 4.58
C VAL A 147 -2.90 -6.51 4.20
N CYS A 148 -3.21 -6.64 2.91
CA CYS A 148 -4.51 -6.29 2.33
C CYS A 148 -5.74 -7.03 2.95
N CYS A 149 -5.51 -8.00 3.83
CA CYS A 149 -6.46 -8.99 4.31
C CYS A 149 -6.64 -9.02 5.83
N GLU A 150 -5.95 -8.16 6.59
CA GLU A 150 -6.27 -7.97 7.99
C GLU A 150 -7.48 -7.04 8.11
N ASN A 151 -8.42 -7.42 8.99
CA ASN A 151 -9.56 -6.56 9.30
C ASN A 151 -9.04 -5.30 9.98
N VAL A 152 -9.57 -4.15 9.55
CA VAL A 152 -9.22 -2.82 10.10
C VAL A 152 -9.41 -2.78 11.62
N ASP A 153 -10.36 -3.55 12.16
CA ASP A 153 -10.72 -3.56 13.58
C ASP A 153 -9.83 -4.48 14.44
N GLU A 154 -9.00 -5.34 13.85
CA GLU A 154 -8.11 -6.26 14.58
C GLU A 154 -6.69 -5.70 14.77
N ALA A 155 -6.41 -4.49 14.28
CA ALA A 155 -5.13 -3.79 14.47
C ALA A 155 -4.99 -3.24 15.90
N VAL A 156 -4.99 -4.13 16.89
CA VAL A 156 -4.45 -3.84 18.22
C VAL A 156 -2.92 -3.81 18.06
N PRO A 157 -2.21 -2.75 18.48
CA PRO A 157 -0.76 -2.75 18.45
C PRO A 157 -0.24 -3.85 19.39
N SER A 158 0.14 -5.00 18.82
CA SER A 158 0.92 -5.98 19.55
C SER A 158 2.24 -5.29 19.90
N ALA A 159 2.49 -5.16 21.20
CA ALA A 159 3.72 -4.61 21.76
C ALA A 159 4.96 -5.17 21.04
N PRO A 160 6.02 -4.36 20.87
CA PRO A 160 7.24 -4.82 20.20
C PRO A 160 7.78 -6.07 20.90
N PRO A 161 8.36 -7.04 20.16
CA PRO A 161 9.02 -8.17 20.79
C PRO A 161 10.12 -7.65 21.70
N SER A 162 9.92 -7.85 23.01
CA SER A 162 10.93 -7.59 24.02
C SER A 162 12.19 -8.36 23.66
N CYS A 163 13.27 -7.61 23.47
CA CYS A 163 14.64 -8.07 23.26
C CYS A 163 14.97 -9.26 24.21
N PRO A 164 15.62 -10.33 23.74
CA PRO A 164 15.96 -11.46 24.60
C PRO A 164 16.85 -10.99 25.75
N GLN A 165 16.37 -11.21 26.98
CA GLN A 165 17.12 -10.97 28.20
C GLN A 165 18.39 -11.83 28.17
N ALA A 166 19.53 -11.20 28.43
CA ALA A 166 20.80 -11.85 28.66
C ALA A 166 20.70 -12.85 29.84
N PRO A 167 21.48 -13.94 29.83
CA PRO A 167 21.36 -14.99 30.83
C PRO A 167 21.71 -14.46 32.24
N SER A 168 20.80 -14.76 33.17
CA SER A 168 20.92 -14.53 34.60
C SER A 168 22.22 -15.15 35.14
N VAL A 169 23.12 -14.29 35.65
CA VAL A 169 24.27 -14.70 36.45
C VAL A 169 23.76 -15.18 37.81
N ALA A 170 23.94 -16.47 38.10
CA ALA A 170 23.62 -17.07 39.40
C ALA A 170 24.58 -16.53 40.48
N PRO A 171 24.09 -16.19 41.69
CA PRO A 171 24.96 -15.88 42.81
C PRO A 171 25.49 -17.18 43.44
N ALA A 172 26.82 -17.23 43.62
CA ALA A 172 27.50 -18.25 44.37
C ALA A 172 27.08 -18.19 45.85
N LEU A 173 26.54 -19.30 46.37
CA LEU A 173 26.43 -19.57 47.79
C LEU A 173 27.29 -20.80 48.10
N SER A 174 28.18 -20.60 49.07
CA SER A 174 29.26 -21.46 49.55
C SER A 174 28.80 -22.83 50.06
N PRO A 175 29.69 -23.83 50.10
CA PRO A 175 29.36 -25.18 50.56
C PRO A 175 29.38 -25.28 52.09
N SER A 176 28.39 -25.98 52.65
CA SER A 176 28.45 -26.57 53.99
C SER A 176 28.74 -28.06 53.86
N PHE A 177 29.76 -28.54 54.57
CA PHE A 177 30.03 -29.94 54.86
C PHE A 177 30.94 -30.03 56.10
N PRO A 178 30.91 -31.16 56.79
CA PRO A 178 29.94 -31.56 57.82
C PRO A 178 30.16 -30.87 59.19
#